data_AF-A0A3F3H3W7-F1
#
_entry.id   AF-A0A3F3H3W7-F1
#
_cell.length_a   1.000
_cell.length_b   1.000
_cell.length_c   1.000
_cell.angle_alpha   90.00
_cell.angle_beta   90.00
_cell.angle_gamma   90.00
#
_symmetry.space_group_name_H-M   'P 1'
#
loop_
_entity.id
_entity.type
_entity.pdbx_description
1 polymer ?
#
loop_
_entity_poly.entity_id
_entity_poly.type
_entity_poly.pdbx_seq_one_letter_code
_entity_poly.pdbx_strand_id
1 'polypeptide(L)'
;MKVDQVEVTVEAVETTQEVTNLLAYLRRYQSREVANSDTSLKSSVVMADQSLLADSQEPTAQPANSNSDESGDHSAPSAKQATTAQSGILSVKTADEIILLKVADLILIDVEAGQLVITTTNRQVLAKERLGHFVDRLGQANFVQISKHSVINLDHLQSLSNSFSGNMTAELAGGNQALVSRRYVKALMAHLGL
;
A
#
# COMPACT_ATOMS: atom_id res chain seq x y z
N MET A 1 54.05 22.59 -37.07
CA MET A 1 52.66 22.76 -36.63
C MET A 1 52.54 22.13 -35.25
N LYS A 2 52.29 22.91 -34.20
CA LYS A 2 52.05 22.41 -32.83
C LYS A 2 50.56 22.11 -32.70
N VAL A 3 50.22 20.95 -32.14
CA VAL A 3 48.85 20.56 -31.81
C VAL A 3 48.68 20.90 -30.34
N ASP A 4 47.89 21.93 -30.04
CA ASP A 4 47.53 22.29 -28.66
C ASP A 4 46.54 21.24 -28.13
N GLN A 5 46.90 20.57 -27.03
CA GLN A 5 45.98 19.73 -26.27
C GLN A 5 45.13 20.64 -25.38
N VAL A 6 43.82 20.64 -25.62
CA VAL A 6 42.85 21.28 -24.73
C VAL A 6 42.50 20.30 -23.62
N GLU A 7 42.97 20.56 -22.41
CA GLU A 7 42.50 19.88 -21.20
C GLU A 7 41.07 20.39 -20.90
N VAL A 8 40.09 19.48 -20.99
CA VAL A 8 38.71 19.76 -20.57
C VAL A 8 38.61 19.39 -19.09
N THR A 9 38.67 20.39 -18.22
CA THR A 9 38.41 20.22 -16.79
C THR A 9 36.90 20.13 -16.58
N VAL A 10 36.41 18.97 -16.16
CA VAL A 10 35.01 18.77 -15.79
C VAL A 10 34.84 19.25 -14.35
N GLU A 11 34.29 20.44 -14.16
CA GLU A 11 33.93 20.93 -12.82
C GLU A 11 32.85 20.03 -12.21
N ALA A 12 33.13 19.54 -10.99
CA ALA A 12 32.20 18.70 -10.26
C ALA A 12 30.97 19.52 -9.85
N VAL A 13 29.80 19.16 -10.39
CA VAL A 13 28.53 19.76 -10.00
C VAL A 13 28.20 19.34 -8.57
N GLU A 14 28.23 20.29 -7.64
CA GLU A 14 27.75 20.08 -6.27
C GLU A 14 26.28 19.65 -6.33
N THR A 15 26.02 18.41 -5.95
CA THR A 15 24.68 17.82 -6.02
C THR A 15 23.93 18.11 -4.73
N THR A 16 22.70 18.62 -4.86
CA THR A 16 21.84 18.93 -3.71
C THR A 16 21.53 17.65 -2.91
N GLN A 17 21.25 17.80 -1.61
CA GLN A 17 20.93 16.68 -0.73
C GLN A 17 19.72 15.87 -1.23
N GLU A 18 18.76 16.53 -1.88
CA GLU A 18 17.59 15.90 -2.50
C GLU A 18 17.98 14.97 -3.66
N VAL A 19 18.89 15.41 -4.54
CA VAL A 19 19.38 14.58 -5.65
C VAL A 19 20.22 13.42 -5.12
N THR A 20 21.02 13.65 -4.07
CA THR A 20 21.79 12.60 -3.40
C THR A 20 20.88 11.52 -2.81
N ASN A 21 19.78 11.92 -2.16
CA ASN A 21 18.81 11.00 -1.59
C ASN A 21 18.08 10.21 -2.67
N LEU A 22 17.70 10.87 -3.78
CA LEU A 22 17.05 10.22 -4.91
C LEU A 22 17.97 9.20 -5.60
N LEU A 23 19.25 9.55 -5.80
CA LEU A 23 20.25 8.65 -6.35
C LEU A 23 20.52 7.45 -5.42
N ALA A 24 20.54 7.67 -4.11
CA ALA A 24 20.67 6.59 -3.12
C ALA A 24 19.46 5.64 -3.16
N TYR A 25 18.26 6.18 -3.36
CA TYR A 25 17.04 5.39 -3.54
C TYR A 25 17.10 4.51 -4.79
N LEU A 26 17.40 5.10 -5.96
CA LEU A 26 17.46 4.37 -7.23
C LEU A 26 18.55 3.28 -7.23
N ARG A 27 19.70 3.54 -6.60
CA ARG A 27 20.79 2.55 -6.47
C ARG A 27 20.37 1.34 -5.62
N ARG A 28 19.58 1.55 -4.55
CA ARG A 28 19.05 0.46 -3.72
C ARG A 28 17.96 -0.33 -4.43
N TYR A 29 17.17 0.32 -5.26
CA TYR A 29 16.14 -0.35 -6.05
C TYR A 29 16.78 -1.32 -7.06
N GLN A 30 17.74 -0.86 -7.85
CA GLN A 30 18.41 -1.71 -8.85
C GLN A 30 19.27 -2.82 -8.24
N SER A 31 19.85 -2.60 -7.05
CA SER A 31 20.65 -3.62 -6.35
C SER A 31 19.80 -4.74 -5.75
N ARG A 32 18.50 -4.51 -5.50
CA ARG A 32 17.56 -5.56 -5.05
C ARG A 32 17.15 -6.51 -6.17
N GLU A 33 17.27 -6.08 -7.42
CA GLU A 33 16.94 -6.90 -8.59
C GLU A 33 18.03 -7.93 -8.90
N VAL A 34 19.30 -7.62 -8.59
CA VAL A 34 20.45 -8.52 -8.84
C VAL A 34 20.66 -9.56 -7.72
N ALA A 35 20.23 -9.28 -6.49
CA ALA A 35 20.46 -10.18 -5.35
C ALA A 35 19.50 -11.39 -5.28
N ASN A 36 18.38 -11.35 -6.01
CA ASN A 36 17.35 -12.39 -5.97
C ASN A 36 17.45 -13.43 -7.10
N SER A 37 18.42 -13.31 -8.03
CA SER A 37 18.62 -14.30 -9.08
C SER A 37 19.48 -15.49 -8.67
N ASP A 38 20.17 -15.44 -7.51
CA ASP A 38 21.23 -16.41 -7.18
C ASP A 38 20.92 -17.38 -6.02
N THR A 39 19.76 -17.27 -5.37
CA THR A 39 19.41 -18.11 -4.20
C THR A 39 18.43 -19.26 -4.46
N SER A 40 18.08 -19.55 -5.72
CA SER A 40 17.11 -20.61 -6.06
C SER A 40 17.68 -22.04 -6.08
N LEU A 41 18.91 -22.28 -5.63
CA LEU A 41 19.56 -23.59 -5.68
C LEU A 41 20.18 -23.94 -4.32
N LYS A 42 19.35 -24.27 -3.31
CA LYS A 42 19.68 -25.17 -2.18
C LYS A 42 18.57 -25.16 -1.12
N SER A 43 17.57 -26.03 -1.29
CA SER A 43 16.89 -26.70 -0.17
C SER A 43 15.90 -27.75 -0.69
N SER A 44 16.46 -28.88 -1.11
CA SER A 44 15.83 -30.20 -1.12
C SER A 44 16.36 -30.99 0.09
N VAL A 45 15.56 -31.94 0.63
CA VAL A 45 15.78 -32.90 1.76
C VAL A 45 14.84 -32.57 2.94
N VAL A 46 13.97 -33.40 3.53
CA VAL A 46 13.66 -34.87 3.56
C VAL A 46 12.29 -35.01 4.31
N MET A 47 11.24 -35.65 3.76
CA MET A 47 10.70 -37.02 4.01
C MET A 47 10.66 -37.58 5.45
N ALA A 48 9.45 -37.91 5.95
CA ALA A 48 9.04 -39.08 6.79
C ALA A 48 7.71 -38.73 7.51
N ASP A 49 6.56 -39.34 7.16
CA ASP A 49 6.03 -40.65 7.61
C ASP A 49 5.54 -40.66 9.07
N GLN A 50 4.21 -40.72 9.30
CA GLN A 50 3.58 -41.86 9.99
C GLN A 50 2.04 -41.79 9.95
N SER A 51 1.44 -42.93 9.62
CA SER A 51 0.03 -43.23 9.47
C SER A 51 -0.63 -43.70 10.78
N LEU A 52 -1.94 -43.41 10.89
CA LEU A 52 -3.06 -44.08 11.60
C LEU A 52 -2.82 -44.91 12.88
N LEU A 53 -3.64 -44.62 13.90
CA LEU A 53 -4.36 -45.59 14.77
C LEU A 53 -5.66 -44.90 15.25
N ALA A 54 -6.84 -45.42 14.86
CA ALA A 54 -7.77 -46.23 15.69
C ALA A 54 -8.67 -45.36 16.61
N ASP A 55 -9.94 -45.61 16.91
CA ASP A 55 -10.99 -46.58 16.52
C ASP A 55 -12.28 -46.12 17.25
N SER A 56 -13.45 -46.40 16.65
CA SER A 56 -14.75 -46.72 17.28
C SER A 56 -15.59 -45.74 18.15
N GLN A 57 -16.87 -45.69 17.75
CA GLN A 57 -18.14 -45.56 18.52
C GLN A 57 -18.90 -44.21 18.58
N GLU A 58 -19.92 -44.10 17.72
CA GLU A 58 -21.28 -43.59 18.03
C GLU A 58 -21.94 -44.42 19.16
N PRO A 59 -22.87 -43.92 20.00
CA PRO A 59 -24.21 -43.53 19.50
C PRO A 59 -25.02 -42.44 20.27
N THR A 60 -26.00 -41.89 19.54
CA THR A 60 -27.36 -41.43 19.95
C THR A 60 -27.54 -40.44 21.11
N ALA A 61 -28.08 -39.24 20.78
CA ALA A 61 -29.39 -38.76 21.28
C ALA A 61 -29.73 -37.38 20.67
N GLN A 62 -30.87 -37.30 19.96
CA GLN A 62 -31.61 -36.04 19.75
C GLN A 62 -32.44 -35.74 21.01
N PRO A 63 -32.86 -34.48 21.23
CA PRO A 63 -34.19 -34.12 20.73
C PRO A 63 -34.28 -32.75 20.05
N ALA A 64 -35.32 -32.70 19.22
CA ALA A 64 -36.05 -31.58 18.64
C ALA A 64 -35.86 -30.19 19.26
N ASN A 65 -35.77 -29.17 18.38
CA ASN A 65 -36.70 -28.05 18.42
C ASN A 65 -36.88 -27.44 17.03
N SER A 66 -38.08 -27.66 16.49
CA SER A 66 -38.74 -26.84 15.48
C SER A 66 -39.10 -25.47 16.08
N ASN A 67 -38.95 -24.40 15.30
CA ASN A 67 -40.04 -23.45 15.09
C ASN A 67 -39.77 -22.59 13.85
N SER A 68 -40.77 -22.64 12.99
CA SER A 68 -41.01 -21.92 11.75
C SER A 68 -41.55 -20.50 12.00
N ASP A 69 -41.34 -19.66 11.00
CA ASP A 69 -42.23 -18.61 10.49
C ASP A 69 -42.81 -17.56 11.45
N GLU A 70 -42.39 -16.30 11.22
CA GLU A 70 -43.36 -15.20 11.28
C GLU A 70 -43.06 -14.16 10.19
N SER A 71 -44.08 -13.92 9.37
CA SER A 71 -44.13 -12.94 8.30
C SER A 71 -44.45 -11.57 8.88
N GLY A 72 -43.74 -10.52 8.44
CA GLY A 72 -44.01 -9.15 8.83
C GLY A 72 -43.67 -8.18 7.70
N ASP A 73 -44.70 -7.83 6.93
CA ASP A 73 -44.74 -6.72 5.99
C ASP A 73 -44.66 -5.37 6.72
N HIS A 74 -43.68 -4.52 6.36
CA HIS A 74 -43.80 -3.07 6.48
C HIS A 74 -43.00 -2.38 5.36
N SER A 75 -43.74 -1.94 4.34
CA SER A 75 -43.74 -0.55 3.83
C SER A 75 -42.40 0.11 3.46
N ALA A 76 -42.31 0.49 2.18
CA ALA A 76 -41.32 1.35 1.53
C ALA A 76 -41.33 2.83 2.06
N PRO A 77 -40.75 3.80 1.35
CA PRO A 77 -39.33 4.11 1.21
C PRO A 77 -39.05 5.58 1.63
N SER A 78 -38.00 5.87 2.42
CA SER A 78 -37.37 7.22 2.46
C SER A 78 -36.25 7.33 3.47
N ALA A 79 -35.03 7.53 2.97
CA ALA A 79 -34.07 8.52 3.48
C ALA A 79 -32.93 8.57 2.46
N LYS A 80 -32.86 9.58 1.58
CA LYS A 80 -32.09 10.80 1.84
C LYS A 80 -30.72 10.48 2.45
N GLN A 81 -29.69 10.38 1.62
CA GLN A 81 -28.78 11.50 1.40
C GLN A 81 -27.68 11.09 0.44
N ALA A 82 -27.56 11.82 -0.67
CA ALA A 82 -26.29 11.94 -1.35
C ALA A 82 -25.28 12.39 -0.29
N THR A 83 -24.29 11.54 -0.04
CA THR A 83 -23.17 11.86 0.86
C THR A 83 -22.42 13.01 0.21
N THR A 84 -22.72 14.22 0.68
CA THR A 84 -21.89 15.41 0.48
C THR A 84 -20.45 15.00 0.74
N ALA A 85 -19.59 15.12 -0.27
CA ALA A 85 -18.16 14.93 -0.14
C ALA A 85 -17.66 15.85 0.98
N GLN A 86 -17.51 15.30 2.19
CA GLN A 86 -16.94 15.97 3.33
C GLN A 86 -15.52 16.33 2.92
N SER A 87 -15.26 17.61 2.65
CA SER A 87 -13.89 18.13 2.51
C SER A 87 -13.21 18.01 3.87
N GLY A 88 -12.74 16.80 4.19
CA GLY A 88 -12.09 16.49 5.44
C GLY A 88 -10.76 17.23 5.52
N ILE A 89 -10.54 17.95 6.63
CA ILE A 89 -9.23 18.49 6.98
C ILE A 89 -8.64 17.58 8.05
N LEU A 90 -7.40 17.14 7.85
CA LEU A 90 -6.66 16.30 8.78
C LEU A 90 -5.49 17.08 9.35
N SER A 91 -5.41 17.18 10.68
CA SER A 91 -4.24 17.73 11.36
C SER A 91 -3.12 16.70 11.45
N VAL A 92 -1.91 17.10 11.09
CA VAL A 92 -0.73 16.21 11.13
C VAL A 92 0.36 16.88 11.95
N LYS A 93 0.85 16.17 12.97
CA LYS A 93 1.96 16.64 13.79
C LYS A 93 3.28 16.20 13.15
N THR A 94 4.04 17.17 12.68
CA THR A 94 5.41 16.98 12.16
C THR A 94 6.43 17.12 13.31
N ALA A 95 7.72 17.13 13.00
CA ALA A 95 8.75 17.40 13.99
C ALA A 95 8.70 18.85 14.50
N ASP A 96 8.36 19.79 13.62
CA ASP A 96 8.50 21.22 13.86
C ASP A 96 7.16 21.90 14.17
N GLU A 97 6.09 21.46 13.50
CA GLU A 97 4.78 22.11 13.56
C GLU A 97 3.59 21.16 13.37
N ILE A 98 2.39 21.67 13.62
CA ILE A 98 1.13 21.01 13.25
C ILE A 98 0.65 21.63 11.95
N ILE A 99 0.50 20.81 10.92
CA ILE A 99 -0.02 21.23 9.63
C ILE A 99 -1.44 20.72 9.43
N LEU A 100 -2.23 21.46 8.65
CA LEU A 100 -3.56 21.03 8.23
C LEU A 100 -3.48 20.58 6.77
N LEU A 101 -3.86 19.33 6.51
CA LEU A 101 -3.91 18.74 5.17
C LEU A 101 -5.36 18.53 4.77
N LYS A 102 -5.70 18.81 3.51
CA LYS A 102 -6.99 18.37 2.97
C LYS A 102 -6.87 16.89 2.62
N VAL A 103 -7.84 16.10 3.05
CA VAL A 103 -7.83 14.66 2.78
C VAL A 103 -7.92 14.39 1.26
N ALA A 104 -8.65 15.23 0.53
CA ALA A 104 -8.74 15.16 -0.93
C ALA A 104 -7.40 15.40 -1.64
N ASP A 105 -6.43 16.07 -0.99
CA ASP A 105 -5.10 16.32 -1.58
C ASP A 105 -4.14 15.15 -1.32
N LEU A 106 -4.50 14.17 -0.49
CA LEU A 106 -3.63 13.04 -0.16
C LEU A 106 -3.64 12.01 -1.29
N ILE A 107 -2.45 11.67 -1.77
CA ILE A 107 -2.23 10.74 -2.89
C ILE A 107 -1.76 9.38 -2.37
N LEU A 108 -0.71 9.38 -1.55
CA LEU A 108 -0.03 8.19 -1.06
C LEU A 108 0.45 8.44 0.38
N ILE A 109 0.24 7.47 1.25
CA ILE A 109 0.84 7.42 2.58
C ILE A 109 1.72 6.18 2.64
N ASP A 110 3.00 6.37 2.91
CA ASP A 110 3.97 5.28 2.99
C ASP A 110 4.78 5.34 4.29
N VAL A 111 5.45 4.24 4.63
CA VAL A 111 6.40 4.19 5.75
C VAL A 111 7.79 3.94 5.22
N GLU A 112 8.61 4.99 5.27
CA GLU A 112 10.01 4.95 4.85
C GLU A 112 10.94 5.14 6.05
N ALA A 113 11.91 4.25 6.22
CA ALA A 113 12.88 4.29 7.32
C ALA A 113 12.25 4.50 8.72
N GLY A 114 11.01 4.01 8.93
CA GLY A 114 10.28 4.13 10.19
C GLY A 114 9.54 5.46 10.39
N GLN A 115 9.51 6.34 9.39
CA GLN A 115 8.73 7.58 9.38
C GLN A 115 7.55 7.48 8.41
N LEU A 116 6.46 8.15 8.75
CA LEU A 116 5.31 8.25 7.86
C LEU A 116 5.58 9.35 6.83
N VAL A 117 5.53 8.99 5.56
CA VAL A 117 5.66 9.90 4.42
C VAL A 117 4.28 10.08 3.80
N ILE A 118 3.76 11.29 3.89
CA ILE A 118 2.43 11.65 3.36
C ILE A 118 2.65 12.48 2.10
N THR A 119 2.37 11.89 0.95
CA THR A 119 2.44 12.55 -0.35
C THR A 119 1.12 13.20 -0.66
N THR A 120 1.16 14.51 -0.90
CA THR A 120 0.02 15.31 -1.34
C THR A 120 0.21 15.80 -2.76
N THR A 121 -0.82 16.39 -3.35
CA THR A 121 -0.76 17.04 -4.67
C THR A 121 0.33 18.10 -4.80
N ASN A 122 0.69 18.77 -3.69
CA ASN A 122 1.61 19.91 -3.72
C ASN A 122 2.99 19.60 -3.10
N ARG A 123 3.07 18.68 -2.14
CA ARG A 123 4.29 18.40 -1.36
C ARG A 123 4.25 17.06 -0.64
N GLN A 124 5.38 16.64 -0.13
CA GLN A 124 5.46 15.56 0.87
C GLN A 124 5.57 16.12 2.28
N VAL A 125 5.04 15.37 3.24
CA VAL A 125 5.06 15.69 4.67
C VAL A 125 5.57 14.49 5.44
N LEU A 126 6.51 14.72 6.35
CA LEU A 126 7.02 13.70 7.25
C LEU A 126 6.35 13.81 8.62
N ALA A 127 5.83 12.69 9.11
CA ALA A 127 5.17 12.61 10.41
C ALA A 127 5.73 11.44 11.26
N LYS A 128 5.74 11.64 12.58
CA LYS A 128 6.08 10.60 13.56
C LYS A 128 4.80 9.95 14.08
N GLU A 129 4.10 9.27 13.20
CA GLU A 129 2.84 8.56 13.49
C GLU A 129 2.87 7.16 12.85
N ARG A 130 2.12 6.21 13.39
CA ARG A 130 1.99 4.88 12.77
C ARG A 130 0.98 4.93 11.63
N LEU A 131 1.26 4.23 10.54
CA LEU A 131 0.38 4.14 9.37
C LEU A 131 -1.06 3.76 9.76
N GLY A 132 -1.25 2.70 10.55
CA GLY A 132 -2.59 2.25 10.94
C GLY A 132 -3.39 3.35 11.64
N HIS A 133 -2.78 4.01 12.63
CA HIS A 133 -3.44 5.11 13.34
C HIS A 133 -3.76 6.29 12.43
N PHE A 134 -2.88 6.61 11.47
CA PHE A 134 -3.15 7.64 10.48
C PHE A 134 -4.34 7.28 9.58
N VAL A 135 -4.42 6.02 9.13
CA VAL A 135 -5.52 5.51 8.29
C VAL A 135 -6.85 5.51 9.04
N ASP A 136 -6.86 5.07 10.30
CA ASP A 136 -8.07 5.07 11.14
C ASP A 136 -8.66 6.48 11.26
N ARG A 137 -7.79 7.51 11.29
CA ARG A 137 -8.19 8.91 11.34
C ARG A 137 -8.69 9.47 10.01
N LEU A 138 -8.33 8.87 8.87
CA LEU A 138 -8.84 9.29 7.57
C LEU A 138 -10.34 9.00 7.45
N GLY A 139 -10.80 7.86 7.97
CA GLY A 139 -12.22 7.50 8.03
C GLY A 139 -12.92 7.44 6.67
N GLN A 140 -12.16 7.30 5.57
CA GLN A 140 -12.66 7.37 4.20
C GLN A 140 -12.40 6.07 3.44
N ALA A 141 -13.43 5.60 2.73
CA ALA A 141 -13.40 4.35 1.97
C ALA A 141 -12.46 4.36 0.76
N ASN A 142 -12.07 5.55 0.29
CA ASN A 142 -11.21 5.70 -0.91
C ASN A 142 -9.73 5.43 -0.61
N PHE A 143 -9.35 5.27 0.66
CA PHE A 143 -7.97 4.91 1.02
C PHE A 143 -7.84 3.39 1.12
N VAL A 144 -7.02 2.83 0.23
CA VAL A 144 -6.81 1.37 0.15
C VAL A 144 -5.37 1.04 0.46
N GLN A 145 -5.19 0.11 1.40
CA GLN A 145 -3.89 -0.44 1.71
C GLN A 145 -3.39 -1.36 0.60
N ILE A 146 -2.20 -1.06 0.06
CA ILE A 146 -1.60 -1.78 -1.07
C ILE A 146 -0.34 -2.56 -0.68
N SER A 147 0.18 -2.33 0.53
CA SER A 147 1.30 -3.06 1.12
C SER A 147 1.19 -3.01 2.64
N LYS A 148 2.10 -3.71 3.36
CA LYS A 148 2.18 -3.57 4.82
C LYS A 148 2.49 -2.12 5.28
N HIS A 149 3.10 -1.33 4.41
CA HIS A 149 3.65 -0.03 4.72
C HIS A 149 3.02 1.12 3.93
N SER A 150 2.15 0.84 2.96
CA SER A 150 1.67 1.84 2.01
C SER A 150 0.16 1.77 1.77
N VAL A 151 -0.45 2.94 1.65
CA VAL A 151 -1.89 3.17 1.42
C VAL A 151 -2.03 4.25 0.36
N ILE A 152 -2.87 4.02 -0.64
CA ILE A 152 -3.14 4.99 -1.71
C ILE A 152 -4.56 5.53 -1.60
N ASN A 153 -4.77 6.74 -2.11
CA ASN A 153 -6.10 7.25 -2.38
C ASN A 153 -6.52 6.86 -3.81
N LEU A 154 -7.63 6.14 -3.95
CA LEU A 154 -8.16 5.71 -5.24
C LEU A 154 -8.60 6.88 -6.13
N ASP A 155 -8.98 8.02 -5.55
CA ASP A 155 -9.34 9.23 -6.32
C ASP A 155 -8.14 9.78 -7.13
N HIS A 156 -6.91 9.39 -6.74
CA HIS A 156 -5.67 9.77 -7.42
C HIS A 156 -5.05 8.62 -8.22
N LEU A 157 -5.70 7.46 -8.31
CA LEU A 157 -5.21 6.33 -9.09
C LEU A 157 -5.46 6.56 -10.58
N GLN A 158 -4.40 6.56 -11.39
CA GLN A 158 -4.47 6.75 -12.84
C GLN A 158 -4.45 5.43 -13.60
N SER A 159 -3.56 4.52 -13.22
CA SER A 159 -3.43 3.23 -13.88
C SER A 159 -2.90 2.15 -12.94
N LEU A 160 -3.21 0.90 -13.26
CA LEU A 160 -2.61 -0.29 -12.65
C LEU A 160 -2.00 -1.14 -13.75
N SER A 161 -0.74 -1.55 -13.56
CA SER A 161 -0.04 -2.43 -14.48
C SER A 161 0.57 -3.61 -13.75
N ASN A 162 0.68 -4.76 -14.42
CA ASN A 162 1.39 -5.90 -13.88
C ASN A 162 2.86 -5.56 -13.67
N SER A 163 3.40 -6.04 -12.55
CA SER A 163 4.82 -5.99 -12.24
C SER A 163 5.36 -7.42 -12.06
N PHE A 164 6.59 -7.55 -11.60
CA PHE A 164 7.23 -8.85 -11.41
C PHE A 164 6.59 -9.65 -10.27
N SER A 165 6.58 -10.98 -10.41
CA SER A 165 6.17 -11.94 -9.36
C SER A 165 4.73 -11.77 -8.84
N GLY A 166 3.82 -11.28 -9.70
CA GLY A 166 2.41 -11.09 -9.32
C GLY A 166 2.15 -9.88 -8.41
N ASN A 167 3.12 -8.98 -8.30
CA ASN A 167 2.88 -7.63 -7.81
C ASN A 167 2.29 -6.76 -8.93
N MET A 168 1.80 -5.58 -8.57
CA MET A 168 1.37 -4.56 -9.54
C MET A 168 2.02 -3.23 -9.24
N THR A 169 2.11 -2.38 -10.25
CA THR A 169 2.49 -0.98 -10.12
C THR A 169 1.23 -0.14 -10.23
N ALA A 170 1.00 0.71 -9.22
CA ALA A 170 0.00 1.77 -9.25
C ALA A 170 0.66 3.06 -9.71
N GLU A 171 0.13 3.65 -10.77
CA GLU A 171 0.45 5.01 -11.21
C GLU A 171 -0.58 5.95 -10.62
N LEU A 172 -0.10 6.99 -9.93
CA LEU A 172 -0.90 7.93 -9.19
C LEU A 172 -0.71 9.35 -9.75
N ALA A 173 -1.60 10.26 -9.37
CA ALA A 173 -1.51 11.66 -9.73
C ALA A 173 -0.12 12.26 -9.41
N GLY A 174 0.32 13.19 -10.25
CA GLY A 174 1.64 13.82 -10.12
C GLY A 174 2.82 12.91 -10.49
N GLY A 175 2.58 11.79 -11.18
CA GLY A 175 3.63 10.85 -11.59
C GLY A 175 4.16 9.99 -10.44
N ASN A 176 3.48 9.99 -9.29
CA ASN A 176 3.83 9.14 -8.16
C ASN A 176 3.56 7.67 -8.52
N GLN A 177 4.44 6.76 -8.09
CA GLN A 177 4.26 5.34 -8.32
C GLN A 177 4.36 4.58 -7.00
N ALA A 178 3.56 3.51 -6.87
CA ALA A 178 3.61 2.65 -5.70
C ALA A 178 3.51 1.17 -6.08
N LEU A 179 4.32 0.34 -5.42
CA LEU A 179 4.30 -1.11 -5.61
C LEU A 179 3.16 -1.73 -4.77
N VAL A 180 2.18 -2.30 -5.45
CA VAL A 180 1.13 -3.10 -4.84
C VAL A 180 1.66 -4.51 -4.61
N SER A 181 1.75 -4.91 -3.35
CA SER A 181 2.20 -6.26 -2.98
C SER A 181 1.16 -7.29 -3.38
N ARG A 182 1.59 -8.45 -3.91
CA ARG A 182 0.72 -9.57 -4.35
C ARG A 182 -0.42 -9.91 -3.38
N ARG A 183 -0.16 -9.87 -2.06
CA ARG A 183 -1.15 -10.17 -1.01
C ARG A 183 -2.31 -9.16 -0.96
N TYR A 184 -2.10 -7.93 -1.41
CA TYR A 184 -3.07 -6.83 -1.37
C TYR A 184 -3.76 -6.62 -2.73
N VAL A 185 -3.23 -7.17 -3.83
CA VAL A 185 -3.82 -7.05 -5.17
C VAL A 185 -5.29 -7.47 -5.19
N LYS A 186 -5.63 -8.61 -4.59
CA LYS A 186 -7.02 -9.09 -4.55
C LYS A 186 -7.96 -8.10 -3.83
N ALA A 187 -7.51 -7.54 -2.72
CA ALA A 187 -8.31 -6.57 -1.95
C ALA A 187 -8.48 -5.25 -2.72
N LEU A 188 -7.43 -4.80 -3.41
CA LEU A 188 -7.47 -3.62 -4.27
C LEU A 188 -8.44 -3.82 -5.45
N MET A 189 -8.38 -4.94 -6.16
CA MET A 189 -9.29 -5.22 -7.29
C MET A 189 -10.75 -5.28 -6.85
N ALA A 190 -11.02 -5.88 -5.70
CA ALA A 190 -12.37 -5.89 -5.13
C ALA A 190 -12.90 -4.47 -4.84
N HIS A 191 -12.07 -3.53 -4.38
CA HIS A 191 -12.46 -2.13 -4.21
C HIS A 191 -12.75 -1.43 -5.54
N LEU A 192 -12.11 -1.87 -6.63
CA LEU A 192 -12.33 -1.35 -7.98
C LEU A 192 -13.50 -2.04 -8.71
N GLY A 193 -14.13 -3.04 -8.11
CA GLY A 193 -15.21 -3.80 -8.72
C GLY A 193 -14.78 -4.77 -9.83
N LEU A 194 -13.52 -5.22 -9.79
CA LEU A 194 -12.91 -6.14 -10.77
C LEU A 194 -12.63 -7.53 -10.19
#